data_AF-A0A813I1I5-F1
#
_entry.id   AF-A0A813I1I5-F1
#
_cell.length_a   1.000
_cell.length_b   1.000
_cell.length_c   1.000
_cell.angle_alpha   90.00
_cell.angle_beta   90.00
_cell.angle_gamma   90.00
#
_symmetry.space_group_name_H-M   'P 1'
#
loop_
_entity.id
_entity.type
_entity.pdbx_description
1 polymer ?
#
loop_
_entity_poly.entity_id
_entity_poly.type
_entity_poly.pdbx_seq_one_letter_code
_entity_poly.pdbx_strand_id
1 'polypeptide(L)'
;MAHVEAQVANNGFCWRGEGPGSFERCCGNESSDDCWSGGPSYNEDFCCHPLPTGYIDCWERIESKVLSKMKRLEGIAQTVADSPEAYDPDVSRMLQYHIDLYGYQLMAQPLQIWELACAGPTSGYLWSDDCECCLPEGPHDCEERARMHPGVQDEYRQCCFPVYSRRVHEPPDEQLETQIQSELGNLHVSAGRIASEGPSMELLISGSSKAGACVVSIRAGTVEACDSDWACPDFDCSYLRALLQVIRLIHSINPLPDMELLINAADLTLGHFGDLPVFTRAGTRWTNTLPMPSEWQLDFYQCRKTVRIAFKAGATVPWKQRASKLLWRGSMSNCLIAGCSISTADDDENAMQVCGVLLPGQLRNCNWTMSSWLRMPRGRLVWMSRFTSAIDAKFVYDRYDPSSRLLGAELHEFLQSENLIEELTPMKQFIYHQATFKYTIAVEGEASADRVFWLFFTGSVVIIPSSPWKDLLSVLQPEPFVHFVPVRYDLRDLPERLAWLQQNDDEAQRIARAGMAFAQRHLTCEAVIHYVDRLLRAFQGRVGGVSAGDDASQQGE
;
A
#
# COMPACT_ATOMS: atom_id res chain seq x y z
N MET A 1 33.46 32.76 8.87
CA MET A 1 32.36 32.02 8.21
C MET A 1 31.46 31.55 9.32
N ALA A 2 30.36 32.27 9.56
CA ALA A 2 29.36 31.88 10.54
C ALA A 2 28.48 30.80 9.89
N HIS A 3 28.43 29.61 10.49
CA HIS A 3 27.43 28.61 10.16
C HIS A 3 26.06 29.20 10.52
N VAL A 4 25.27 29.51 9.50
CA VAL A 4 23.85 29.77 9.67
C VAL A 4 23.20 28.42 9.95
N GLU A 5 22.99 28.11 11.22
CA GLU A 5 21.96 27.14 11.62
C GLU A 5 20.62 27.70 11.13
N ALA A 6 20.15 27.21 9.98
CA ALA A 6 18.78 27.44 9.57
C ALA A 6 17.88 26.73 10.58
N GLN A 7 17.33 27.48 11.54
CA GLN A 7 16.19 27.02 12.32
C GLN A 7 15.07 26.75 11.33
N VAL A 8 14.82 25.47 11.03
CA VAL A 8 13.63 25.08 10.28
C VAL A 8 12.43 25.43 11.16
N ALA A 9 11.69 26.46 10.77
CA ALA A 9 10.51 26.90 11.51
C ALA A 9 9.46 25.79 11.43
N ASN A 10 9.05 25.25 12.59
CA ASN A 10 7.91 24.35 12.71
C ASN A 10 6.67 25.02 12.12
N ASN A 11 5.87 24.29 11.37
CA ASN A 11 4.64 24.82 10.77
C ASN A 11 3.46 24.92 11.75
N GLY A 12 3.67 24.53 13.02
CA GLY A 12 2.71 24.70 14.11
C GLY A 12 1.66 23.60 14.19
N PHE A 13 1.75 22.55 13.37
CA PHE A 13 0.75 21.47 13.38
C PHE A 13 1.03 20.36 14.42
N CYS A 14 2.17 20.38 15.12
CA CYS A 14 2.60 19.28 15.99
C CYS A 14 3.10 19.73 17.37
N TRP A 15 2.54 19.11 18.41
CA TRP A 15 2.64 19.53 19.81
C TRP A 15 3.09 18.33 20.67
N ARG A 16 3.88 18.58 21.71
CA ARG A 16 4.12 17.62 22.79
C ARG A 16 2.99 17.75 23.83
N GLY A 17 2.48 16.64 24.38
CA GLY A 17 1.61 16.70 25.58
C GLY A 17 2.35 17.29 26.79
N GLU A 18 1.73 17.75 27.90
CA GLU A 18 0.34 17.77 28.39
C GLU A 18 -0.15 19.22 28.59
N GLY A 19 0.07 20.12 27.63
CA GLY A 19 -0.45 21.49 27.71
C GLY A 19 -0.52 22.21 26.36
N PRO A 20 -1.44 23.18 26.18
CA PRO A 20 -1.51 23.98 24.98
C PRO A 20 -0.28 24.90 24.88
N GLY A 21 0.57 24.66 23.87
CA GLY A 21 1.57 25.64 23.38
C GLY A 21 3.01 25.14 23.30
N SER A 22 3.32 23.91 23.72
CA SER A 22 4.69 23.38 23.65
C SER A 22 4.96 22.63 22.34
N PHE A 23 5.60 23.33 21.40
CA PHE A 23 6.11 22.79 20.14
C PHE A 23 7.53 22.24 20.34
N GLU A 24 7.82 21.01 19.91
CA GLU A 24 9.22 20.58 19.77
C GLU A 24 9.84 21.17 18.50
N ARG A 25 11.17 21.38 18.55
CA ARG A 25 11.95 21.86 17.41
C ARG A 25 11.98 20.77 16.34
N CYS A 26 11.74 21.18 15.10
CA CYS A 26 12.00 20.40 13.92
C CYS A 26 13.49 20.06 13.85
N CYS A 27 13.81 18.80 13.59
CA CYS A 27 15.20 18.37 13.52
C CYS A 27 15.90 19.02 12.34
N GLY A 28 17.06 19.64 12.60
CA GLY A 28 17.90 20.20 11.55
C GLY A 28 18.83 19.18 10.90
N ASN A 29 18.93 17.95 11.42
CA ASN A 29 19.80 16.89 10.90
C ASN A 29 19.40 15.47 11.38
N GLU A 30 19.50 14.46 10.50
CA GLU A 30 19.11 13.05 10.72
C GLU A 30 19.94 12.30 11.78
N SER A 31 21.04 12.89 12.26
CA SER A 31 22.00 12.24 13.16
C SER A 31 21.82 12.56 14.65
N SER A 32 20.80 13.33 15.04
CA SER A 32 20.59 13.65 16.46
C SER A 32 19.66 12.65 17.15
N ASP A 33 20.17 12.02 18.19
CA ASP A 33 19.45 11.03 19.04
C ASP A 33 18.21 11.61 19.76
N ASP A 34 18.00 12.93 19.72
CA ASP A 34 16.86 13.67 20.31
C ASP A 34 15.69 13.90 19.32
N CYS A 35 15.78 13.44 18.07
CA CYS A 35 14.69 13.56 17.10
C CYS A 35 13.55 12.60 17.41
N TRP A 36 12.29 13.10 17.38
CA TRP A 36 11.02 12.35 17.35
C TRP A 36 11.19 10.83 17.55
N SER A 37 11.60 10.41 18.75
CA SER A 37 12.14 9.06 18.97
C SER A 37 11.04 8.00 19.12
N GLY A 38 9.87 8.26 18.54
CA GLY A 38 8.67 7.44 18.68
C GLY A 38 7.51 7.74 17.72
N GLY A 39 7.71 8.57 16.69
CA GLY A 39 6.69 8.87 15.66
C GLY A 39 7.08 8.33 14.28
N PRO A 40 6.11 8.04 13.39
CA PRO A 40 6.43 7.71 12.00
C PRO A 40 7.03 8.95 11.31
N SER A 41 8.01 8.77 10.41
CA SER A 41 8.61 9.82 9.56
C SER A 41 7.58 10.69 8.82
N TYR A 42 6.40 10.15 8.52
CA TYR A 42 5.28 10.91 7.96
C TYR A 42 4.93 12.14 8.82
N ASN A 43 5.05 12.01 10.14
CA ASN A 43 4.87 13.13 11.06
C ASN A 43 6.05 14.09 10.97
N GLU A 44 7.30 13.64 10.81
CA GLU A 44 8.41 14.56 10.59
C GLU A 44 8.21 15.37 9.31
N ASP A 45 7.94 14.71 8.19
CA ASP A 45 7.64 15.36 6.91
C ASP A 45 6.51 16.37 7.07
N PHE A 46 5.42 15.98 7.71
CA PHE A 46 4.27 16.86 7.88
C PHE A 46 4.54 17.99 8.88
N CYS A 47 5.21 17.75 10.00
CA CYS A 47 5.38 18.69 11.11
C CYS A 47 6.56 19.66 10.89
N CYS A 48 7.59 19.20 10.17
CA CYS A 48 8.89 19.85 10.18
C CYS A 48 9.19 20.70 8.95
N HIS A 49 8.25 20.79 8.00
CA HIS A 49 8.45 21.56 6.78
C HIS A 49 7.30 22.54 6.54
N PRO A 50 7.57 23.72 5.95
CA PRO A 50 6.53 24.67 5.59
C PRO A 50 5.48 24.04 4.68
N LEU A 51 4.20 24.36 4.92
CA LEU A 51 3.11 24.01 4.02
C LEU A 51 2.77 25.20 3.11
N PRO A 52 2.35 24.98 1.85
CA PRO A 52 1.83 26.03 1.00
C PRO A 52 0.60 26.72 1.62
N THR A 53 0.38 28.01 1.34
CA THR A 53 -0.73 28.81 1.91
C THR A 53 -2.09 28.14 1.75
N GLY A 54 -2.38 27.54 0.59
CA GLY A 54 -3.66 26.85 0.35
C GLY A 54 -3.94 25.69 1.32
N TYR A 55 -2.90 25.04 1.86
CA TYR A 55 -3.05 24.00 2.88
C TYR A 55 -3.32 24.57 4.27
N ILE A 56 -2.72 25.71 4.59
CA ILE A 56 -3.03 26.45 5.82
C ILE A 56 -4.49 26.91 5.76
N ASP A 57 -4.94 27.41 4.62
CA ASP A 57 -6.35 27.79 4.44
C ASP A 57 -7.29 26.58 4.55
N CYS A 58 -6.90 25.42 3.98
CA CYS A 58 -7.62 24.16 4.15
C CYS A 58 -7.71 23.75 5.62
N TRP A 59 -6.59 23.85 6.34
CA TRP A 59 -6.51 23.58 7.77
C TRP A 59 -7.47 24.45 8.57
N GLU A 60 -7.40 25.76 8.40
CA GLU A 60 -8.28 26.71 9.09
C GLU A 60 -9.76 26.43 8.79
N ARG A 61 -10.09 26.04 7.55
CA ARG A 61 -11.45 25.60 7.20
C ARG A 61 -11.85 24.33 7.94
N ILE A 62 -11.00 23.30 7.99
CA ILE A 62 -11.31 22.06 8.73
C ILE A 62 -11.48 22.35 10.21
N GLU A 63 -10.55 23.08 10.81
CA GLU A 63 -10.59 23.46 12.23
C GLU A 63 -11.89 24.21 12.53
N SER A 64 -12.26 25.18 11.70
CA SER A 64 -13.53 25.89 11.82
C SER A 64 -14.75 24.96 11.68
N LYS A 65 -14.72 23.98 10.77
CA LYS A 65 -15.81 23.00 10.59
C LYS A 65 -15.94 22.07 11.81
N VAL A 66 -14.82 21.58 12.36
CA VAL A 66 -14.80 20.77 13.60
C VAL A 66 -15.36 21.55 14.77
N LEU A 67 -14.87 22.78 14.99
CA LEU A 67 -15.33 23.67 16.07
C LEU A 67 -16.84 23.96 15.97
N SER A 68 -17.33 24.24 14.77
CA SER A 68 -18.76 24.46 14.52
C SER A 68 -19.60 23.22 14.86
N LYS A 69 -19.13 22.03 14.46
CA LYS A 69 -19.82 20.77 14.72
C LYS A 69 -19.83 20.39 16.19
N MET A 70 -18.72 20.59 16.91
CA MET A 70 -18.67 20.41 18.36
C MET A 70 -19.70 21.29 19.08
N LYS A 71 -19.75 22.59 18.74
CA LYS A 71 -20.73 23.51 19.31
C LYS A 71 -22.17 23.06 19.07
N ARG A 72 -22.46 22.50 17.89
CA ARG A 72 -23.78 21.93 17.58
C ARG A 72 -24.08 20.69 18.43
N LEU A 73 -23.13 19.76 18.55
CA LEU A 73 -23.28 18.54 19.36
C LEU A 73 -23.46 18.84 20.85
N GLU A 74 -22.71 19.82 21.39
CA GLU A 74 -22.88 20.30 22.76
C GLU A 74 -24.28 20.89 23.00
N GLY A 75 -24.79 21.67 22.04
CA GLY A 75 -26.17 22.20 22.11
C GLY A 75 -27.24 21.11 22.09
N ILE A 76 -27.04 20.06 21.28
CA ILE A 76 -27.93 18.89 21.26
C ILE A 76 -27.83 18.14 22.60
N ALA A 77 -26.63 17.94 23.14
CA ALA A 77 -26.43 17.25 24.40
C ALA A 77 -27.08 17.98 25.57
N GLN A 78 -27.02 19.32 25.58
CA GLN A 78 -27.76 20.12 26.55
C GLN A 78 -29.27 19.91 26.42
N THR A 79 -29.79 19.90 25.19
CA THR A 79 -31.23 19.68 24.92
C THR A 79 -31.68 18.29 25.38
N VAL A 80 -30.86 17.26 25.18
CA VAL A 80 -31.13 15.88 25.63
C VAL A 80 -31.05 15.80 27.16
N ALA A 81 -30.07 16.45 27.79
CA ALA A 81 -29.93 16.50 29.25
C ALA A 81 -31.09 17.23 29.94
N ASP A 82 -31.65 18.25 29.29
CA ASP A 82 -32.79 19.02 29.79
C ASP A 82 -34.13 18.26 29.67
N SER A 83 -34.21 17.20 28.86
CA SER A 83 -35.43 16.40 28.67
C SER A 83 -35.12 14.92 28.40
N PRO A 84 -34.50 14.21 29.36
CA PRO A 84 -33.95 12.87 29.14
C PRO A 84 -35.03 11.82 28.85
N GLU A 85 -36.28 12.02 29.28
CA GLU A 85 -37.38 11.09 29.04
C GLU A 85 -37.94 11.15 27.61
N ALA A 86 -37.58 12.19 26.83
CA ALA A 86 -38.06 12.41 25.47
C ALA A 86 -37.18 11.77 24.39
N TYR A 87 -36.02 11.21 24.75
CA TYR A 87 -35.02 10.70 23.81
C TYR A 87 -34.64 9.25 24.08
N ASP A 88 -34.32 8.53 23.02
CA ASP A 88 -33.89 7.13 23.08
C ASP A 88 -32.50 7.01 23.77
N PRO A 89 -32.32 6.09 24.73
CA PRO A 89 -31.03 5.85 25.41
C PRO A 89 -29.85 5.57 24.46
N ASP A 90 -30.08 4.95 23.31
CA ASP A 90 -29.04 4.68 22.31
C ASP A 90 -28.63 5.96 21.56
N VAL A 91 -29.54 6.91 21.37
CA VAL A 91 -29.24 8.25 20.81
C VAL A 91 -28.36 9.03 21.76
N SER A 92 -28.65 9.01 23.06
CA SER A 92 -27.81 9.65 24.09
C SER A 92 -26.40 9.06 24.14
N ARG A 93 -26.27 7.73 24.00
CA ARG A 93 -24.97 7.04 23.96
C ARG A 93 -24.17 7.40 22.71
N MET A 94 -24.82 7.44 21.56
CA MET A 94 -24.23 7.87 20.28
C MET A 94 -23.73 9.32 20.37
N LEU A 95 -24.52 10.22 20.95
CA LEU A 95 -24.17 11.62 21.11
C LEU A 95 -22.92 11.80 22.00
N GLN A 96 -22.89 11.10 23.14
CA GLN A 96 -21.72 11.11 24.03
C GLN A 96 -20.47 10.57 23.32
N TYR A 97 -20.58 9.48 22.56
CA TYR A 97 -19.47 8.94 21.78
C TYR A 97 -18.89 9.96 20.79
N HIS A 98 -19.74 10.73 20.10
CA HIS A 98 -19.28 11.77 19.18
C HIS A 98 -18.63 12.94 19.92
N ILE A 99 -19.23 13.40 21.03
CA ILE A 99 -18.64 14.46 21.86
C ILE A 99 -17.29 14.03 22.41
N ASP A 100 -17.14 12.79 22.88
CA ASP A 100 -15.87 12.26 23.39
C ASP A 100 -14.82 12.16 22.27
N LEU A 101 -15.25 11.72 21.07
CA LEU A 101 -14.38 11.64 19.89
C LEU A 101 -13.83 13.03 19.52
N TYR A 102 -14.68 14.06 19.45
CA TYR A 102 -14.28 15.43 19.05
C TYR A 102 -13.69 16.27 20.19
N GLY A 103 -14.13 16.08 21.44
CA GLY A 103 -14.01 17.06 22.52
C GLY A 103 -12.68 17.07 23.29
N TYR A 104 -12.02 15.93 23.47
CA TYR A 104 -10.84 15.85 24.35
C TYR A 104 -9.57 15.33 23.68
N GLN A 105 -9.68 14.38 22.75
CA GLN A 105 -8.49 13.78 22.12
C GLN A 105 -8.07 14.51 20.85
N LEU A 106 -9.03 14.81 19.96
CA LEU A 106 -8.74 15.44 18.67
C LEU A 106 -8.28 16.89 18.81
N MET A 107 -8.97 17.72 19.61
CA MET A 107 -8.62 19.14 19.78
C MET A 107 -7.33 19.37 20.56
N ALA A 108 -6.77 18.33 21.21
CA ALA A 108 -5.49 18.42 21.91
C ALA A 108 -4.29 18.51 20.94
N GLN A 109 -4.46 18.09 19.68
CA GLN A 109 -3.42 18.13 18.66
C GLN A 109 -4.02 18.43 17.27
N PRO A 110 -3.68 19.57 16.63
CA PRO A 110 -3.96 19.86 15.23
C PRO A 110 -3.76 18.68 14.28
N LEU A 111 -2.62 17.98 14.36
CA LEU A 111 -2.40 16.79 13.53
C LEU A 111 -3.51 15.74 13.66
N GLN A 112 -4.11 15.55 14.84
CA GLN A 112 -5.19 14.57 15.03
C GLN A 112 -6.51 15.00 14.39
N ILE A 113 -6.87 16.29 14.47
CA ILE A 113 -8.01 16.84 13.72
C ILE A 113 -7.79 16.63 12.21
N TRP A 114 -6.58 16.92 11.70
CA TRP A 114 -6.24 16.69 10.30
C TRP A 114 -6.39 15.22 9.93
N GLU A 115 -5.78 14.35 10.74
CA GLU A 115 -5.83 12.91 10.54
C GLU A 115 -7.28 12.43 10.52
N LEU A 116 -8.15 12.87 11.44
CA LEU A 116 -9.57 12.50 11.42
C LEU A 116 -10.24 12.98 10.12
N ALA A 117 -10.04 14.25 9.75
CA ALA A 117 -10.58 14.81 8.52
C ALA A 117 -10.07 14.10 7.26
N CYS A 118 -8.94 13.42 7.37
CA CYS A 118 -8.24 12.77 6.27
C CYS A 118 -8.18 11.23 6.40
N ALA A 119 -8.95 10.63 7.31
CA ALA A 119 -8.93 9.19 7.64
C ALA A 119 -10.16 8.40 7.11
N GLY A 120 -10.74 8.77 5.96
CA GLY A 120 -11.81 7.99 5.32
C GLY A 120 -13.19 8.13 6.00
N PRO A 121 -14.18 7.28 5.69
CA PRO A 121 -15.62 7.55 5.45
C PRO A 121 -16.38 8.48 6.42
N THR A 122 -15.92 8.67 7.65
CA THR A 122 -16.41 9.73 8.55
C THR A 122 -15.92 11.14 8.15
N SER A 123 -14.88 11.25 7.33
CA SER A 123 -14.36 12.51 6.80
C SER A 123 -15.38 13.21 5.92
N GLY A 124 -16.18 12.46 5.14
CA GLY A 124 -17.28 13.04 4.36
C GLY A 124 -18.22 13.88 5.22
N TYR A 125 -18.34 13.57 6.52
CA TYR A 125 -19.14 14.33 7.47
C TYR A 125 -18.50 15.66 7.93
N LEU A 126 -17.21 15.85 7.70
CA LEU A 126 -16.49 17.12 7.90
C LEU A 126 -16.50 17.97 6.64
N TRP A 127 -16.51 17.34 5.47
CA TRP A 127 -16.43 18.04 4.20
C TRP A 127 -17.78 18.32 3.53
N SER A 128 -18.85 17.59 3.91
CA SER A 128 -20.21 17.78 3.38
C SER A 128 -20.94 18.95 4.05
N ASP A 129 -21.52 19.83 3.23
CA ASP A 129 -22.41 20.91 3.68
C ASP A 129 -23.76 20.36 4.20
N ASP A 130 -24.18 19.19 3.72
CA ASP A 130 -25.49 18.56 4.00
C ASP A 130 -25.43 17.51 5.14
N CYS A 131 -24.44 17.61 6.03
CA CYS A 131 -24.30 16.66 7.13
C CYS A 131 -25.29 16.95 8.27
N GLU A 132 -26.59 16.77 7.99
CA GLU A 132 -27.69 16.82 8.97
C GLU A 132 -27.79 15.57 9.85
N CYS A 133 -26.83 14.63 9.75
CA CYS A 133 -26.74 13.37 10.51
C CYS A 133 -26.65 13.51 12.05
N CYS A 134 -26.77 14.72 12.60
CA CYS A 134 -26.91 14.97 14.03
C CYS A 134 -28.36 15.32 14.43
N LEU A 135 -29.31 15.29 13.50
CA LEU A 135 -30.74 15.42 13.81
C LEU A 135 -31.33 14.07 14.23
N PRO A 136 -32.32 14.04 15.15
CA PRO A 136 -32.84 12.81 15.76
C PRO A 136 -33.61 11.88 14.80
N GLU A 137 -33.77 12.25 13.53
CA GLU A 137 -34.60 11.53 12.56
C GLU A 137 -33.80 10.42 11.85
N GLY A 138 -33.42 9.39 12.61
CA GLY A 138 -33.08 8.06 12.06
C GLY A 138 -31.59 7.66 12.07
N PRO A 139 -31.19 6.55 12.76
CA PRO A 139 -29.81 6.08 12.81
C PRO A 139 -29.32 5.29 11.57
N HIS A 140 -30.17 5.06 10.57
CA HIS A 140 -29.94 3.97 9.61
C HIS A 140 -29.49 4.36 8.20
N ASP A 141 -29.38 5.65 7.87
CA ASP A 141 -29.10 6.07 6.48
C ASP A 141 -27.73 6.76 6.31
N CYS A 142 -27.04 7.15 7.39
CA CYS A 142 -25.79 7.92 7.27
C CYS A 142 -24.57 7.07 6.91
N GLU A 143 -24.48 5.80 7.33
CA GLU A 143 -23.39 4.91 6.90
C GLU A 143 -23.49 4.53 5.41
N GLU A 144 -24.71 4.38 4.87
CA GLU A 144 -24.94 4.10 3.44
C GLU A 144 -24.87 5.35 2.55
N ARG A 145 -25.24 6.54 3.07
CA ARG A 145 -25.15 7.84 2.37
C ARG A 145 -23.83 8.58 2.55
N ALA A 146 -22.86 8.04 3.29
CA ALA A 146 -21.49 8.59 3.43
C ALA A 146 -20.65 8.51 2.13
N ARG A 147 -21.28 8.58 0.95
CA ARG A 147 -20.59 8.76 -0.33
C ARG A 147 -20.22 10.23 -0.44
N MET A 148 -18.92 10.54 -0.47
CA MET A 148 -18.44 11.90 -0.69
C MET A 148 -19.01 12.44 -2.02
N HIS A 149 -19.72 13.57 -1.97
CA HIS A 149 -20.15 14.31 -3.17
C HIS A 149 -18.92 14.66 -4.05
N PRO A 150 -19.05 14.72 -5.39
CA PRO A 150 -17.90 14.97 -6.27
C PRO A 150 -17.08 16.22 -5.91
N GLY A 151 -17.73 17.36 -5.61
CA GLY A 151 -17.02 18.58 -5.20
C GLY A 151 -16.29 18.46 -3.86
N VAL A 152 -16.83 17.65 -2.94
CA VAL A 152 -16.20 17.32 -1.65
C VAL A 152 -14.99 16.42 -1.84
N GLN A 153 -15.03 15.50 -2.82
CA GLN A 153 -13.89 14.65 -3.14
C GLN A 153 -12.70 15.47 -3.63
N ASP A 154 -12.93 16.53 -4.40
CA ASP A 154 -11.86 17.39 -4.91
C ASP A 154 -11.26 18.27 -3.81
N GLU A 155 -12.08 18.85 -2.92
CA GLU A 155 -11.56 19.57 -1.75
C GLU A 155 -10.77 18.63 -0.82
N TYR A 156 -11.28 17.42 -0.55
CA TYR A 156 -10.56 16.39 0.21
C TYR A 156 -9.22 16.02 -0.44
N ARG A 157 -9.20 15.78 -1.76
CA ARG A 157 -7.97 15.47 -2.51
C ARG A 157 -6.96 16.61 -2.44
N GLN A 158 -7.41 17.86 -2.52
CA GLN A 158 -6.51 19.00 -2.42
C GLN A 158 -5.97 19.15 -1.01
N CYS A 159 -6.86 19.15 -0.01
CA CYS A 159 -6.49 19.43 1.37
C CYS A 159 -5.74 18.27 2.02
N CYS A 160 -6.14 17.01 1.86
CA CYS A 160 -5.61 15.92 2.67
C CYS A 160 -4.25 15.35 2.25
N PHE A 161 -3.57 15.94 1.25
CA PHE A 161 -2.29 15.44 0.72
C PHE A 161 -1.15 16.49 0.70
N PRO A 162 -0.91 17.21 1.81
CA PRO A 162 0.10 18.27 1.87
C PRO A 162 1.53 17.79 1.66
N VAL A 163 1.87 16.61 2.18
CA VAL A 163 3.21 16.03 2.00
C VAL A 163 3.47 15.72 0.53
N TYR A 164 2.49 15.13 -0.17
CA TYR A 164 2.61 14.90 -1.61
C TYR A 164 2.72 16.22 -2.38
N SER A 165 1.82 17.19 -2.16
CA SER A 165 1.88 18.48 -2.87
C SER A 165 3.20 19.23 -2.65
N ARG A 166 3.77 19.16 -1.46
CA ARG A 166 5.11 19.71 -1.21
C ARG A 166 6.17 18.99 -2.03
N ARG A 167 6.22 17.65 -1.96
CA ARG A 167 7.18 16.80 -2.69
C ARG A 167 7.17 17.04 -4.21
N VAL A 168 5.99 17.36 -4.77
CA VAL A 168 5.85 17.67 -6.20
C VAL A 168 6.62 18.93 -6.62
N HIS A 169 6.83 19.87 -5.71
CA HIS A 169 7.56 21.12 -5.95
C HIS A 169 9.02 21.08 -5.45
N GLU A 170 9.41 20.00 -4.76
CA GLU A 170 10.79 19.78 -4.36
C GLU A 170 11.64 19.32 -5.56
N PRO A 171 12.97 19.52 -5.51
CA PRO A 171 13.87 18.93 -6.49
C PRO A 171 13.63 17.41 -6.61
N PRO A 172 13.71 16.84 -7.82
CA PRO A 172 13.51 15.40 -8.00
C PRO A 172 14.47 14.59 -7.13
N ASP A 173 13.96 13.55 -6.50
CA ASP A 173 14.78 12.52 -5.86
C ASP A 173 15.59 11.80 -6.95
N GLU A 174 16.88 12.13 -7.07
CA GLU A 174 17.76 11.61 -8.11
C GLU A 174 17.84 10.08 -8.11
N GLN A 175 17.73 9.46 -6.93
CA GLN A 175 17.75 8.00 -6.80
C GLN A 175 16.47 7.41 -7.38
N LEU A 176 15.30 7.94 -6.99
CA LEU A 176 14.00 7.50 -7.51
C LEU A 176 13.91 7.71 -9.02
N GLU A 177 14.38 8.85 -9.54
CA GLU A 177 14.40 9.12 -10.97
C GLU A 177 15.28 8.12 -11.73
N THR A 178 16.48 7.84 -11.21
CA THR A 178 17.40 6.86 -11.82
C THR A 178 16.75 5.48 -11.87
N GLN A 179 16.08 5.08 -10.79
CA GLN A 179 15.36 3.81 -10.71
C GLN A 179 14.20 3.73 -11.71
N ILE A 180 13.37 4.78 -11.79
CA ILE A 180 12.27 4.86 -12.77
C ILE A 180 12.81 4.82 -14.21
N GLN A 181 13.87 5.56 -14.51
CA GLN A 181 14.47 5.58 -15.85
C GLN A 181 15.09 4.22 -16.21
N SER A 182 15.72 3.54 -15.26
CA SER A 182 16.21 2.16 -15.45
C SER A 182 15.06 1.23 -15.83
N GLU A 183 13.90 1.36 -15.17
CA GLU A 183 12.74 0.53 -15.47
C GLU A 183 12.10 0.84 -16.82
N LEU A 184 12.02 2.12 -17.18
CA LEU A 184 11.57 2.54 -18.50
C LEU A 184 12.54 2.10 -19.61
N GLY A 185 13.84 2.07 -19.33
CA GLY A 185 14.88 1.60 -20.25
C GLY A 185 14.69 0.15 -20.69
N ASN A 186 14.10 -0.68 -19.82
CA ASN A 186 13.79 -2.08 -20.10
C ASN A 186 12.51 -2.27 -20.93
N LEU A 187 11.75 -1.20 -21.19
CA LEU A 187 10.55 -1.27 -22.02
C LEU A 187 10.88 -1.21 -23.50
N HIS A 188 10.24 -2.11 -24.24
CA HIS A 188 10.09 -1.99 -25.68
C HIS A 188 8.95 -1.00 -25.92
N VAL A 189 9.24 0.10 -26.63
CA VAL A 189 8.25 1.11 -26.99
C VAL A 189 8.10 1.08 -28.50
N SER A 190 6.98 0.57 -29.00
CA SER A 190 6.61 0.72 -30.41
C SER A 190 5.84 2.03 -30.60
N ALA A 191 6.20 2.86 -31.58
CA ALA A 191 5.55 4.14 -31.89
C ALA A 191 4.12 4.04 -32.47
N GLY A 192 3.45 2.90 -32.30
CA GLY A 192 2.04 2.78 -32.63
C GLY A 192 1.23 3.61 -31.64
N ARG A 193 0.51 4.62 -32.12
CA ARG A 193 -0.59 5.22 -31.34
C ARG A 193 -1.46 4.06 -30.80
N ILE A 194 -1.76 4.08 -29.51
CA ILE A 194 -2.93 3.38 -28.98
C ILE A 194 -4.10 4.05 -29.70
N ALA A 195 -4.49 3.52 -30.87
CA ALA A 195 -5.53 4.13 -31.68
C ALA A 195 -6.83 4.19 -30.88
N SER A 196 -7.77 5.04 -31.29
CA SER A 196 -9.07 5.32 -30.64
C SER A 196 -9.96 4.08 -30.38
N GLU A 197 -9.51 2.90 -30.76
CA GLU A 197 -10.03 1.58 -30.44
C GLU A 197 -8.86 0.71 -29.95
N GLY A 198 -8.30 1.02 -28.78
CA GLY A 198 -7.18 0.25 -28.20
C GLY A 198 -7.48 -1.26 -28.26
N PRO A 199 -6.47 -2.13 -28.44
CA PRO A 199 -6.71 -3.55 -28.66
C PRO A 199 -7.55 -4.12 -27.52
N SER A 200 -8.70 -4.72 -27.85
CA SER A 200 -9.48 -5.50 -26.90
C SER A 200 -8.66 -6.73 -26.51
N MET A 201 -7.97 -6.68 -25.38
CA MET A 201 -7.14 -7.78 -24.90
C MET A 201 -7.86 -8.53 -23.79
N GLU A 202 -8.08 -9.83 -23.99
CA GLU A 202 -8.61 -10.72 -22.96
C GLU A 202 -7.47 -11.44 -22.23
N LEU A 203 -7.50 -11.39 -20.89
CA LEU A 203 -6.53 -12.03 -20.01
C LEU A 203 -7.16 -13.20 -19.26
N LEU A 204 -6.57 -14.39 -19.34
CA LEU A 204 -7.07 -15.58 -18.66
C LEU A 204 -6.51 -15.66 -17.23
N ILE A 205 -7.31 -15.31 -16.22
CA ILE A 205 -6.83 -15.23 -14.82
C ILE A 205 -6.67 -16.62 -14.19
N SER A 206 -7.57 -17.55 -14.50
CA SER A 206 -7.66 -18.84 -13.81
C SER A 206 -8.17 -19.99 -14.68
N GLY A 207 -8.03 -19.88 -16.01
CA GLY A 207 -8.52 -20.87 -16.97
C GLY A 207 -10.04 -20.81 -17.25
N SER A 208 -10.83 -20.15 -16.39
CA SER A 208 -12.26 -19.87 -16.62
C SER A 208 -12.61 -18.38 -16.68
N SER A 209 -11.85 -17.52 -16.00
CA SER A 209 -12.14 -16.09 -15.88
C SER A 209 -11.33 -15.26 -16.87
N LYS A 210 -11.95 -14.22 -17.44
CA LYS A 210 -11.34 -13.30 -18.41
C LYS A 210 -11.31 -11.86 -17.89
N ALA A 211 -10.31 -11.08 -18.28
CA ALA A 211 -10.26 -9.63 -18.00
C ALA A 211 -9.89 -8.83 -19.24
N GLY A 212 -10.57 -7.70 -19.48
CA GLY A 212 -10.16 -6.71 -20.46
C GLY A 212 -9.00 -5.85 -19.94
N ALA A 213 -7.98 -5.58 -20.75
CA ALA A 213 -7.08 -4.46 -20.43
C ALA A 213 -7.85 -3.13 -20.53
N CYS A 214 -7.62 -2.22 -19.57
CA CYS A 214 -8.32 -0.95 -19.51
C CYS A 214 -7.46 0.19 -20.04
N VAL A 215 -7.96 0.91 -21.05
CA VAL A 215 -7.34 2.17 -21.49
C VAL A 215 -7.80 3.29 -20.58
N VAL A 216 -6.84 4.03 -20.01
CA VAL A 216 -7.06 5.26 -19.25
C VAL A 216 -6.48 6.43 -20.05
N SER A 217 -7.30 7.43 -20.34
CA SER A 217 -6.95 8.61 -21.13
C SER A 217 -6.93 9.84 -20.23
N ILE A 218 -5.84 10.59 -20.29
CA ILE A 218 -5.70 11.89 -19.64
C ILE A 218 -5.64 12.93 -20.76
N ARG A 219 -6.69 13.75 -20.92
CA ARG A 219 -6.77 14.75 -21.99
C ARG A 219 -7.52 15.99 -21.54
N ALA A 220 -7.00 17.17 -21.88
CA ALA A 220 -7.72 18.45 -21.72
C ALA A 220 -8.36 18.67 -20.33
N GLY A 221 -7.70 18.20 -19.26
CA GLY A 221 -8.18 18.36 -17.90
C GLY A 221 -9.11 17.25 -17.37
N THR A 222 -9.35 16.19 -18.16
CA THR A 222 -10.19 15.05 -17.76
C THR A 222 -9.40 13.74 -17.71
N VAL A 223 -9.81 12.85 -16.79
CA VAL A 223 -9.29 11.48 -16.65
C VAL A 223 -10.44 10.52 -16.93
N GLU A 224 -10.41 9.91 -18.11
CA GLU A 224 -11.40 8.96 -18.61
C GLU A 224 -10.83 7.54 -18.58
N ALA A 225 -11.68 6.55 -18.34
CA ALA A 225 -11.31 5.16 -18.29
C ALA A 225 -12.34 4.31 -19.04
N CYS A 226 -11.94 3.10 -19.41
CA CYS A 226 -12.85 2.09 -19.94
C CYS A 226 -13.98 1.73 -18.94
N ASP A 227 -15.01 1.02 -19.42
CA ASP A 227 -16.09 0.50 -18.58
C ASP A 227 -15.54 -0.52 -17.55
N SER A 228 -16.00 -0.43 -16.30
CA SER A 228 -15.60 -1.39 -15.25
C SER A 228 -16.06 -2.80 -15.56
N ASP A 229 -17.20 -2.97 -16.22
CA ASP A 229 -17.73 -4.28 -16.60
C ASP A 229 -16.86 -4.92 -17.70
N TRP A 230 -16.13 -4.10 -18.46
CA TRP A 230 -15.12 -4.56 -19.42
C TRP A 230 -13.79 -4.92 -18.74
N ALA A 231 -13.30 -4.04 -17.86
CA ALA A 231 -12.01 -4.25 -17.19
C ALA A 231 -12.02 -5.42 -16.20
N CYS A 232 -13.13 -5.59 -15.49
CA CYS A 232 -13.26 -6.51 -14.36
C CYS A 232 -14.60 -7.29 -14.40
N PRO A 233 -14.90 -8.07 -15.46
CA PRO A 233 -16.19 -8.75 -15.58
C PRO A 233 -16.39 -9.84 -14.51
N ASP A 234 -15.30 -10.49 -14.10
CA ASP A 234 -15.32 -11.68 -13.23
C ASP A 234 -14.67 -11.45 -11.85
N PHE A 235 -14.24 -10.23 -11.53
CA PHE A 235 -13.54 -9.92 -10.27
C PHE A 235 -13.75 -8.47 -9.82
N ASP A 236 -13.38 -8.16 -8.58
CA ASP A 236 -13.58 -6.83 -8.01
C ASP A 236 -12.66 -5.78 -8.65
N CYS A 237 -13.24 -4.63 -9.01
CA CYS A 237 -12.58 -3.55 -9.71
C CYS A 237 -11.98 -2.49 -8.74
N SER A 238 -11.70 -2.85 -7.48
CA SER A 238 -11.10 -1.95 -6.47
C SER A 238 -9.79 -1.33 -6.92
N TYR A 239 -8.90 -2.11 -7.55
CA TYR A 239 -7.61 -1.60 -7.99
C TYR A 239 -7.70 -0.53 -9.07
N LEU A 240 -8.51 -0.76 -10.11
CA LEU A 240 -8.74 0.25 -11.14
C LEU A 240 -9.34 1.52 -10.51
N ARG A 241 -10.28 1.37 -9.57
CA ARG A 241 -10.85 2.50 -8.82
C ARG A 241 -9.79 3.26 -8.01
N ALA A 242 -8.94 2.54 -7.27
CA ALA A 242 -7.88 3.14 -6.45
C ALA A 242 -6.84 3.86 -7.32
N LEU A 243 -6.43 3.27 -8.44
CA LEU A 243 -5.51 3.89 -9.38
C LEU A 243 -6.09 5.16 -10.01
N LEU A 244 -7.35 5.12 -10.44
CA LEU A 244 -8.03 6.30 -10.98
C LEU A 244 -8.17 7.41 -9.93
N GLN A 245 -8.38 7.08 -8.65
CA GLN A 245 -8.37 8.06 -7.57
C GLN A 245 -7.01 8.74 -7.43
N VAL A 246 -5.92 7.97 -7.46
CA VAL A 246 -4.55 8.50 -7.40
C VAL A 246 -4.23 9.37 -8.62
N ILE A 247 -4.55 8.92 -9.84
CA ILE A 247 -4.31 9.71 -11.07
C ILE A 247 -5.09 11.03 -11.02
N ARG A 248 -6.36 11.01 -10.57
CA ARG A 248 -7.18 12.23 -10.42
C ARG A 248 -6.63 13.17 -9.34
N LEU A 249 -6.14 12.63 -8.22
CA LEU A 249 -5.46 13.41 -7.18
C LEU A 249 -4.19 14.10 -7.73
N ILE A 250 -3.34 13.34 -8.41
CA ILE A 250 -2.12 13.87 -9.02
C ILE A 250 -2.50 14.98 -10.00
N HIS A 251 -3.43 14.70 -10.91
CA HIS A 251 -3.87 15.65 -11.92
C HIS A 251 -4.52 16.92 -11.34
N SER A 252 -5.21 16.83 -10.19
CA SER A 252 -5.84 18.00 -9.55
C SER A 252 -4.86 18.90 -8.80
N ILE A 253 -3.73 18.37 -8.34
CA ILE A 253 -2.69 19.12 -7.63
C ILE A 253 -1.63 19.64 -8.61
N ASN A 254 -1.12 18.76 -9.48
CA ASN A 254 -0.15 19.10 -10.51
C ASN A 254 -0.56 18.40 -11.81
N PRO A 255 -1.21 19.11 -12.74
CA PRO A 255 -1.74 18.51 -13.96
C PRO A 255 -0.73 17.62 -14.69
N LEU A 256 -1.18 16.40 -15.00
CA LEU A 256 -0.45 15.47 -15.85
C LEU A 256 -0.58 15.88 -17.32
N PRO A 257 0.47 15.67 -18.14
CA PRO A 257 0.38 15.89 -19.58
C PRO A 257 -0.59 14.90 -20.24
N ASP A 258 -1.03 15.24 -21.45
CA ASP A 258 -1.88 14.36 -22.24
C ASP A 258 -1.16 13.02 -22.49
N MET A 259 -1.83 11.91 -22.14
CA MET A 259 -1.29 10.56 -22.30
C MET A 259 -2.39 9.49 -22.27
N GLU A 260 -2.05 8.31 -22.77
CA GLU A 260 -2.88 7.12 -22.68
C GLU A 260 -2.11 6.00 -21.99
N LEU A 261 -2.79 5.31 -21.08
CA LEU A 261 -2.24 4.25 -20.24
C LEU A 261 -3.02 2.97 -20.47
N LEU A 262 -2.31 1.86 -20.60
CA LEU A 262 -2.90 0.53 -20.67
C LEU A 262 -2.75 -0.15 -19.32
N ILE A 263 -3.85 -0.24 -18.56
CA ILE A 263 -3.89 -0.78 -17.21
C ILE A 263 -4.38 -2.23 -17.23
N ASN A 264 -3.61 -3.13 -16.63
CA ASN A 264 -4.10 -4.45 -16.26
C ASN A 264 -4.74 -4.39 -14.86
N ALA A 265 -6.06 -4.55 -14.79
CA ALA A 265 -6.78 -4.52 -13.52
C ALA A 265 -6.70 -5.83 -12.72
N ALA A 266 -6.31 -6.94 -13.35
CA ALA A 266 -6.23 -8.26 -12.72
C ALA A 266 -4.96 -8.39 -11.85
N ASP A 267 -4.99 -9.31 -10.87
CA ASP A 267 -3.83 -9.56 -9.98
C ASP A 267 -2.61 -10.09 -10.73
N LEU A 268 -2.84 -10.72 -11.89
CA LEU A 268 -1.81 -11.30 -12.74
C LEU A 268 -1.74 -10.64 -14.10
N THR A 269 -0.50 -10.57 -14.61
CA THR A 269 -0.21 -10.14 -15.98
C THR A 269 0.05 -11.40 -16.82
N LEU A 270 -1.00 -11.84 -17.53
CA LEU A 270 -1.20 -13.25 -17.92
C LEU A 270 -0.71 -13.63 -19.32
N GLY A 271 0.10 -12.79 -19.96
CA GLY A 271 0.67 -13.13 -21.26
C GLY A 271 1.71 -12.12 -21.73
N HIS A 272 2.38 -12.47 -22.83
CA HIS A 272 3.19 -11.53 -23.60
C HIS A 272 2.24 -10.56 -24.32
N PHE A 273 2.14 -9.32 -23.85
CA PHE A 273 1.33 -8.25 -24.47
C PHE A 273 1.99 -7.67 -25.74
N GLY A 274 2.80 -8.48 -26.43
CA GLY A 274 3.76 -7.99 -27.41
C GLY A 274 4.67 -6.90 -26.80
N ASP A 275 4.87 -5.84 -27.58
CA ASP A 275 5.70 -4.68 -27.24
C ASP A 275 4.90 -3.51 -26.63
N LEU A 276 3.64 -3.73 -26.21
CA LEU A 276 2.84 -2.68 -25.56
C LEU A 276 3.20 -2.57 -24.07
N PRO A 277 3.49 -1.37 -23.55
CA PRO A 277 3.75 -1.19 -22.12
C PRO A 277 2.45 -1.29 -21.33
N VAL A 278 2.42 -2.20 -20.35
CA VAL A 278 1.23 -2.44 -19.49
C VAL A 278 1.53 -2.08 -18.05
N PHE A 279 0.69 -1.23 -17.45
CA PHE A 279 0.76 -0.88 -16.04
C PHE A 279 0.00 -1.90 -15.20
N THR A 280 0.62 -2.42 -14.14
CA THR A 280 0.07 -3.53 -13.35
C THR A 280 0.64 -3.56 -11.93
N ARG A 281 -0.08 -4.15 -10.97
CA ARG A 281 0.42 -4.38 -9.59
C ARG A 281 1.70 -5.21 -9.57
N ALA A 282 1.73 -6.26 -10.38
CA ALA A 282 2.84 -7.20 -10.46
C ALA A 282 3.02 -7.68 -11.90
N GLY A 283 4.25 -7.55 -12.39
CA GLY A 283 4.72 -8.09 -13.65
C GLY A 283 5.85 -9.09 -13.40
N THR A 284 6.59 -9.41 -14.46
CA THR A 284 7.87 -10.11 -14.36
C THR A 284 8.93 -9.35 -15.14
N ARG A 285 10.20 -9.67 -14.92
CA ARG A 285 11.30 -9.11 -15.73
C ARG A 285 11.30 -9.53 -17.20
N TRP A 286 10.48 -10.50 -17.58
CA TRP A 286 10.31 -10.95 -18.97
C TRP A 286 9.07 -10.38 -19.66
N THR A 287 8.25 -9.59 -18.96
CA THR A 287 7.04 -8.98 -19.51
C THR A 287 7.23 -7.47 -19.67
N ASN A 288 6.63 -6.88 -20.72
CA ASN A 288 6.71 -5.44 -20.99
C ASN A 288 5.79 -4.63 -20.06
N THR A 289 6.13 -4.64 -18.77
CA THR A 289 5.23 -4.25 -17.68
C THR A 289 5.86 -3.22 -16.76
N LEU A 290 5.06 -2.23 -16.37
CA LEU A 290 5.41 -1.17 -15.44
C LEU A 290 4.72 -1.41 -14.09
N PRO A 291 5.49 -1.63 -13.01
CA PRO A 291 4.92 -1.83 -11.68
C PRO A 291 4.20 -0.58 -11.19
N MET A 292 2.94 -0.77 -10.82
CA MET A 292 2.14 0.17 -10.07
C MET A 292 1.91 -0.39 -8.65
N PRO A 293 1.75 0.47 -7.64
CA PRO A 293 1.48 0.04 -6.27
C PRO A 293 0.18 -0.79 -6.17
N SER A 294 0.07 -1.68 -5.19
CA SER A 294 -1.14 -2.48 -4.97
C SER A 294 -2.35 -1.63 -4.57
N GLU A 295 -3.55 -2.18 -4.75
CA GLU A 295 -4.82 -1.50 -4.45
C GLU A 295 -4.85 -0.82 -3.08
N TRP A 296 -4.55 -1.54 -2.01
CA TRP A 296 -4.58 -0.98 -0.66
C TRP A 296 -3.55 0.13 -0.43
N GLN A 297 -2.46 0.16 -1.22
CA GLN A 297 -1.44 1.22 -1.16
C GLN A 297 -1.92 2.49 -1.88
N LEU A 298 -2.72 2.33 -2.93
CA LEU A 298 -3.33 3.42 -3.70
C LEU A 298 -4.60 3.96 -3.02
N ASP A 299 -5.33 3.12 -2.28
CA ASP A 299 -6.46 3.54 -1.47
C ASP A 299 -5.98 4.32 -0.24
N PHE A 300 -6.34 5.60 -0.17
CA PHE A 300 -5.85 6.52 0.84
C PHE A 300 -6.21 6.11 2.28
N TYR A 301 -7.38 5.52 2.48
CA TYR A 301 -7.81 5.07 3.80
C TYR A 301 -7.08 3.80 4.21
N GLN A 302 -7.08 2.79 3.35
CA GLN A 302 -6.47 1.49 3.65
C GLN A 302 -4.96 1.63 3.85
N CYS A 303 -4.28 2.41 3.00
CA CYS A 303 -2.86 2.66 3.13
C CYS A 303 -2.53 3.30 4.49
N ARG A 304 -3.17 4.44 4.82
CA ARG A 304 -2.90 5.16 6.07
C ARG A 304 -3.24 4.32 7.30
N LYS A 305 -4.38 3.62 7.25
CA LYS A 305 -4.81 2.71 8.32
C LYS A 305 -3.77 1.60 8.56
N THR A 306 -3.33 0.93 7.50
CA THR A 306 -2.43 -0.21 7.58
C THR A 306 -1.04 0.20 8.06
N VAL A 307 -0.46 1.24 7.45
CA VAL A 307 0.84 1.81 7.86
C VAL A 307 0.81 2.23 9.32
N ARG A 308 -0.24 2.94 9.76
CA ARG A 308 -0.41 3.37 11.15
C ARG A 308 -0.51 2.20 12.12
N ILE A 309 -1.28 1.16 11.78
CA ILE A 309 -1.41 -0.04 12.61
C ILE A 309 -0.07 -0.75 12.72
N ALA A 310 0.64 -0.96 11.61
CA ALA A 310 1.95 -1.61 11.60
C ALA A 310 2.99 -0.86 12.42
N PHE A 311 3.05 0.47 12.27
CA PHE A 311 3.94 1.31 13.04
C PHE A 311 3.62 1.27 14.55
N LYS A 312 2.35 1.44 14.93
CA LYS A 312 1.92 1.37 16.35
C LYS A 312 2.19 0.00 16.96
N ALA A 313 1.94 -1.07 16.21
CA ALA A 313 2.24 -2.43 16.64
C ALA A 313 3.74 -2.61 16.92
N GLY A 314 4.60 -2.15 15.99
CA GLY A 314 6.06 -2.19 16.16
C GLY A 314 6.55 -1.42 17.38
N ALA A 315 5.97 -0.26 17.66
CA ALA A 315 6.30 0.55 18.83
C ALA A 315 5.84 -0.04 20.17
N THR A 316 4.88 -0.98 20.16
CA THR A 316 4.29 -1.54 21.39
C THR A 316 5.25 -2.50 22.11
N VAL A 317 6.08 -3.25 21.38
CA VAL A 317 6.98 -4.26 21.96
C VAL A 317 8.45 -3.94 21.63
N PRO A 318 9.27 -3.55 22.63
CA PRO A 318 10.69 -3.30 22.44
C PRO A 318 11.42 -4.51 21.87
N TRP A 319 12.43 -4.29 21.01
CA TRP A 319 13.20 -5.34 20.33
C TRP A 319 13.65 -6.48 21.26
N LYS A 320 14.18 -6.15 22.44
CA LYS A 320 14.68 -7.13 23.43
C LYS A 320 13.60 -8.06 23.97
N GLN A 321 12.33 -7.67 23.89
CA GLN A 321 11.18 -8.47 24.34
C GLN A 321 10.54 -9.28 23.21
N ARG A 322 10.95 -9.06 21.96
CA ARG A 322 10.41 -9.79 20.82
C ARG A 322 10.94 -11.21 20.76
N ALA A 323 10.10 -12.15 20.35
CA ALA A 323 10.49 -13.54 20.16
C ALA A 323 11.53 -13.65 19.03
N SER A 324 12.66 -14.32 19.29
CA SER A 324 13.72 -14.57 18.31
C SER A 324 13.35 -15.70 17.33
N LYS A 325 12.18 -15.56 16.71
CA LYS A 325 11.56 -16.53 15.81
C LYS A 325 10.97 -15.82 14.60
N LEU A 326 10.88 -16.55 13.50
CA LEU A 326 10.14 -16.14 12.32
C LEU A 326 8.64 -16.46 12.50
N LEU A 327 7.77 -15.47 12.27
CA LEU A 327 6.34 -15.69 12.18
C LEU A 327 5.86 -15.52 10.72
N TRP A 328 5.06 -16.48 10.25
CA TRP A 328 4.31 -16.38 9.01
C TRP A 328 2.91 -16.97 9.14
N ARG A 329 1.91 -16.25 8.61
CA ARG A 329 0.53 -16.69 8.46
C ARG A 329 0.02 -16.26 7.09
N GLY A 330 -0.42 -17.19 6.25
CA GLY A 330 -0.92 -16.85 4.92
C GLY A 330 -1.81 -17.93 4.34
N SER A 331 -2.64 -17.54 3.37
CA SER A 331 -3.50 -18.49 2.65
C SER A 331 -2.71 -19.33 1.65
N MET A 332 -3.39 -20.26 1.01
CA MET A 332 -2.88 -21.08 -0.08
C MET A 332 -3.02 -20.40 -1.44
N SER A 333 -2.76 -19.09 -1.52
CA SER A 333 -3.02 -18.33 -2.75
C SER A 333 -1.97 -18.48 -3.85
N ASN A 334 -0.84 -19.15 -3.62
CA ASN A 334 0.12 -19.40 -4.70
C ASN A 334 -0.29 -20.62 -5.55
N CYS A 335 0.00 -20.56 -6.85
CA CYS A 335 -0.32 -21.64 -7.80
C CYS A 335 0.94 -22.12 -8.53
N LEU A 336 0.95 -23.40 -8.89
CA LEU A 336 2.07 -24.03 -9.59
C LEU A 336 1.86 -23.88 -11.10
N ILE A 337 2.88 -23.39 -11.81
CA ILE A 337 2.92 -23.45 -13.27
C ILE A 337 3.44 -24.81 -13.71
N ALA A 338 2.80 -25.42 -14.70
CA ALA A 338 3.27 -26.69 -15.28
C ALA A 338 4.71 -26.53 -15.80
N GLY A 339 5.62 -27.40 -15.34
CA GLY A 339 7.05 -27.33 -15.69
C GLY A 339 7.90 -26.49 -14.75
N CYS A 340 7.31 -25.65 -13.87
CA CYS A 340 8.06 -24.91 -12.87
C CYS A 340 8.68 -25.85 -11.83
N SER A 341 9.98 -25.66 -11.60
CA SER A 341 10.77 -26.34 -10.58
C SER A 341 11.42 -25.30 -9.68
N ILE A 342 10.76 -24.98 -8.56
CA ILE A 342 11.24 -23.93 -7.64
C ILE A 342 12.65 -24.22 -7.11
N SER A 343 13.02 -25.50 -6.95
CA SER A 343 14.35 -25.91 -6.47
C SER A 343 15.49 -25.62 -7.45
N THR A 344 15.19 -25.46 -8.74
CA THR A 344 16.20 -25.16 -9.77
C THR A 344 16.11 -23.71 -10.26
N ALA A 345 15.01 -23.02 -9.97
CA ALA A 345 14.73 -21.68 -10.49
C ALA A 345 15.78 -20.64 -10.07
N ASP A 346 16.30 -20.69 -8.84
CA ASP A 346 17.37 -19.75 -8.44
C ASP A 346 18.71 -19.99 -9.15
N ASP A 347 18.94 -21.20 -9.65
CA ASP A 347 20.22 -21.60 -10.26
C ASP A 347 20.15 -21.57 -11.80
N ASP A 348 18.96 -21.45 -12.39
CA ASP A 348 18.72 -21.41 -13.83
C ASP A 348 17.60 -20.41 -14.16
N GLU A 349 17.98 -19.32 -14.84
CA GLU A 349 17.08 -18.24 -15.23
C GLU A 349 15.96 -18.70 -16.17
N ASN A 350 16.20 -19.71 -17.02
CA ASN A 350 15.13 -20.29 -17.84
C ASN A 350 14.12 -21.04 -16.97
N ALA A 351 14.58 -21.73 -15.93
CA ALA A 351 13.69 -22.39 -14.98
C ALA A 351 12.89 -21.36 -14.16
N MET A 352 13.49 -20.22 -13.78
CA MET A 352 12.76 -19.12 -13.15
C MET A 352 11.73 -18.49 -14.10
N GLN A 353 12.06 -18.32 -15.38
CA GLN A 353 11.14 -17.79 -16.37
C GLN A 353 9.89 -18.68 -16.50
N VAL A 354 10.04 -20.01 -16.48
CA VAL A 354 8.90 -20.95 -16.47
C VAL A 354 8.04 -20.79 -15.21
N CYS A 355 8.60 -20.38 -14.09
CA CYS A 355 7.85 -20.11 -12.86
C CYS A 355 7.15 -18.73 -12.86
N GLY A 356 7.64 -17.77 -13.66
CA GLY A 356 7.11 -16.40 -13.73
C GLY A 356 6.13 -16.15 -14.88
N VAL A 357 6.39 -16.72 -16.06
CA VAL A 357 5.69 -16.40 -17.31
C VAL A 357 4.73 -17.52 -17.68
N LEU A 358 3.46 -17.17 -17.88
CA LEU A 358 2.47 -18.10 -18.42
C LEU A 358 2.52 -18.08 -19.96
N LEU A 359 2.92 -19.21 -20.57
CA LEU A 359 2.89 -19.32 -22.03
C LEU A 359 1.44 -19.52 -22.54
N PRO A 360 1.13 -19.13 -23.79
CA PRO A 360 -0.20 -19.35 -24.37
C PRO A 360 -0.66 -20.81 -24.23
N GLY A 361 -1.86 -21.01 -23.68
CA GLY A 361 -2.45 -22.33 -23.46
C GLY A 361 -1.98 -23.07 -22.21
N GLN A 362 -1.05 -22.51 -21.42
CA GLN A 362 -0.71 -23.04 -20.10
C GLN A 362 -1.72 -22.55 -19.05
N LEU A 363 -1.97 -23.40 -18.06
CA LEU A 363 -2.83 -23.08 -16.92
C LEU A 363 -2.03 -23.21 -15.62
N ARG A 364 -2.37 -22.38 -14.64
CA ARG A 364 -1.91 -22.51 -13.27
C ARG A 364 -2.68 -23.65 -12.59
N ASN A 365 -1.95 -24.49 -11.86
CA ASN A 365 -2.56 -25.44 -10.95
C ASN A 365 -2.55 -24.86 -9.53
N CYS A 366 -3.72 -24.41 -9.11
CA CYS A 366 -3.94 -23.86 -7.79
C CYS A 366 -4.48 -24.89 -6.78
N ASN A 367 -4.62 -26.17 -7.16
CA ASN A 367 -5.09 -27.21 -6.24
C ASN A 367 -3.99 -27.59 -5.26
N TRP A 368 -4.30 -27.52 -3.97
CA TRP A 368 -3.41 -27.89 -2.88
C TRP A 368 -3.72 -29.30 -2.41
N THR A 369 -2.86 -30.24 -2.79
CA THR A 369 -2.99 -31.67 -2.48
C THR A 369 -1.72 -32.19 -1.81
N MET A 370 -1.80 -33.37 -1.20
CA MET A 370 -0.62 -34.05 -0.62
C MET A 370 0.54 -34.19 -1.61
N SER A 371 0.25 -34.32 -2.92
CA SER A 371 1.26 -34.45 -3.97
C SER A 371 1.83 -33.13 -4.51
N SER A 372 1.20 -31.99 -4.24
CA SER A 372 1.54 -30.71 -4.87
C SER A 372 2.01 -29.64 -3.89
N TRP A 373 1.56 -29.65 -2.63
CA TRP A 373 1.77 -28.53 -1.71
C TRP A 373 3.24 -28.21 -1.40
N LEU A 374 4.12 -29.22 -1.35
CA LEU A 374 5.58 -29.02 -1.14
C LEU A 374 6.34 -28.56 -2.39
N ARG A 375 5.68 -28.52 -3.56
CA ARG A 375 6.23 -27.97 -4.80
C ARG A 375 6.12 -26.44 -4.85
N MET A 376 5.53 -25.85 -3.82
CA MET A 376 5.22 -24.44 -3.71
C MET A 376 5.98 -23.82 -2.53
N PRO A 377 6.47 -22.56 -2.62
CA PRO A 377 7.26 -21.96 -1.56
C PRO A 377 6.53 -21.90 -0.20
N ARG A 378 5.23 -21.55 -0.18
CA ARG A 378 4.46 -21.49 1.09
C ARG A 378 4.33 -22.84 1.77
N GLY A 379 4.11 -23.91 1.01
CA GLY A 379 4.02 -25.27 1.56
C GLY A 379 5.34 -25.73 2.15
N ARG A 380 6.48 -25.40 1.50
CA ARG A 380 7.81 -25.65 2.09
C ARG A 380 8.03 -24.88 3.39
N LEU A 381 7.67 -23.60 3.43
CA LEU A 381 7.79 -22.79 4.64
C LEU A 381 7.00 -23.38 5.82
N VAL A 382 5.73 -23.72 5.57
CA VAL A 382 4.85 -24.35 6.58
C VAL A 382 5.39 -25.72 6.98
N TRP A 383 5.93 -26.50 6.05
CA TRP A 383 6.55 -27.79 6.38
C TRP A 383 7.77 -27.64 7.27
N MET A 384 8.61 -26.63 7.01
CA MET A 384 9.82 -26.37 7.78
C MET A 384 9.56 -26.03 9.26
N SER A 385 8.39 -25.46 9.59
CA SER A 385 8.01 -25.13 10.98
C SER A 385 7.93 -26.38 11.88
N ARG A 386 7.75 -27.57 11.31
CA ARG A 386 7.79 -28.84 12.05
C ARG A 386 9.18 -29.24 12.54
N PHE A 387 10.23 -28.80 11.85
CA PHE A 387 11.59 -29.29 12.06
C PHE A 387 12.46 -28.31 12.84
N THR A 388 11.98 -27.08 13.05
CA THR A 388 12.70 -26.09 13.83
C THR A 388 11.74 -25.19 14.61
N SER A 389 12.06 -24.97 15.89
CA SER A 389 11.32 -24.03 16.73
C SER A 389 11.60 -22.56 16.38
N ALA A 390 12.56 -22.31 15.49
CA ALA A 390 12.88 -20.97 14.98
C ALA A 390 11.85 -20.44 13.97
N ILE A 391 11.01 -21.31 13.41
CA ILE A 391 9.97 -20.96 12.43
C ILE A 391 8.60 -21.30 13.03
N ASP A 392 7.74 -20.29 13.10
CA ASP A 392 6.31 -20.42 13.36
C ASP A 392 5.55 -20.01 12.08
N ALA A 393 5.31 -21.00 11.21
CA ALA A 393 4.64 -20.79 9.94
C ALA A 393 3.43 -21.72 9.82
N LYS A 394 2.27 -21.14 9.52
CA LYS A 394 1.02 -21.87 9.31
C LYS A 394 0.22 -21.30 8.16
N PHE A 395 -0.53 -22.18 7.50
CA PHE A 395 -1.60 -21.73 6.64
C PHE A 395 -2.73 -21.11 7.44
N VAL A 396 -3.43 -20.17 6.81
CA VAL A 396 -4.64 -19.57 7.34
C VAL A 396 -5.81 -20.03 6.50
N TYR A 397 -6.84 -20.53 7.17
CA TYR A 397 -8.09 -20.96 6.55
C TYR A 397 -9.19 -19.93 6.82
N ASP A 398 -9.83 -19.49 5.75
CA ASP A 398 -11.08 -18.75 5.80
C ASP A 398 -12.11 -19.44 4.91
N ARG A 399 -13.24 -19.86 5.50
CA ARG A 399 -14.34 -20.52 4.79
C ARG A 399 -14.95 -19.67 3.67
N TYR A 400 -14.76 -18.35 3.72
CA TYR A 400 -15.25 -17.40 2.71
C TYR A 400 -14.21 -17.11 1.63
N ASP A 401 -12.92 -17.36 1.88
CA ASP A 401 -11.84 -17.20 0.90
C ASP A 401 -11.93 -18.33 -0.15
N PRO A 402 -12.09 -18.01 -1.45
CA PRO A 402 -12.09 -19.00 -2.52
C PRO A 402 -10.83 -19.87 -2.55
N SER A 403 -9.66 -19.35 -2.16
CA SER A 403 -8.41 -20.11 -2.14
C SER A 403 -8.44 -21.24 -1.11
N SER A 404 -9.19 -21.08 -0.01
CA SER A 404 -9.41 -22.13 0.97
C SER A 404 -10.20 -23.31 0.40
N ARG A 405 -11.01 -23.10 -0.64
CA ARG A 405 -11.76 -24.18 -1.33
C ARG A 405 -10.89 -25.04 -2.24
N LEU A 406 -9.69 -24.55 -2.57
CA LEU A 406 -8.70 -25.28 -3.38
C LEU A 406 -7.88 -26.27 -2.55
N LEU A 407 -8.12 -26.32 -1.24
CA LEU A 407 -7.49 -27.27 -0.32
C LEU A 407 -8.16 -28.65 -0.42
N GLY A 408 -7.39 -29.66 -0.83
CA GLY A 408 -7.85 -31.04 -0.81
C GLY A 408 -8.12 -31.53 0.61
N ALA A 409 -9.22 -32.29 0.81
CA ALA A 409 -9.66 -32.75 2.12
C ALA A 409 -8.59 -33.50 2.92
N GLU A 410 -7.85 -34.41 2.27
CA GLU A 410 -6.75 -35.16 2.90
C GLU A 410 -5.64 -34.24 3.40
N LEU A 411 -5.24 -33.24 2.60
CA LEU A 411 -4.23 -32.26 3.02
C LEU A 411 -4.77 -31.38 4.16
N HIS A 412 -6.05 -31.01 4.14
CA HIS A 412 -6.66 -30.24 5.22
C HIS A 412 -6.61 -31.00 6.54
N GLU A 413 -7.06 -32.26 6.55
CA GLU A 413 -7.03 -33.13 7.74
C GLU A 413 -5.60 -33.29 8.27
N PHE A 414 -4.63 -33.49 7.37
CA PHE A 414 -3.22 -33.55 7.73
C PHE A 414 -2.73 -32.25 8.39
N LEU A 415 -2.95 -31.09 7.77
CA LEU A 415 -2.51 -29.80 8.29
C LEU A 415 -3.15 -29.48 9.66
N GLN A 416 -4.42 -29.86 9.86
CA GLN A 416 -5.09 -29.73 11.15
C GLN A 416 -4.45 -30.63 12.21
N SER A 417 -4.22 -31.90 11.88
CA SER A 417 -3.62 -32.87 12.82
C SER A 417 -2.21 -32.48 13.27
N GLU A 418 -1.47 -31.78 12.40
CA GLU A 418 -0.09 -31.33 12.65
C GLU A 418 -0.02 -29.87 13.16
N ASN A 419 -1.16 -29.21 13.41
CA ASN A 419 -1.24 -27.80 13.84
C ASN A 419 -0.51 -26.84 12.87
N LEU A 420 -0.64 -27.10 11.57
CA LEU A 420 -0.04 -26.33 10.47
C LEU A 420 -1.03 -25.42 9.75
N ILE A 421 -2.28 -25.37 10.21
CA ILE A 421 -3.33 -24.50 9.71
C ILE A 421 -4.11 -23.90 10.89
N GLU A 422 -4.54 -22.65 10.78
CA GLU A 422 -5.37 -21.98 11.79
C GLU A 422 -6.39 -21.04 11.15
N GLU A 423 -7.34 -20.55 11.94
CA GLU A 423 -8.37 -19.63 11.47
C GLU A 423 -7.83 -18.22 11.19
N LEU A 424 -8.46 -17.54 10.25
CA LEU A 424 -8.13 -16.15 9.92
C LEU A 424 -8.31 -15.21 11.11
N THR A 425 -7.20 -14.65 11.56
CA THR A 425 -7.18 -13.57 12.54
C THR A 425 -7.40 -12.22 11.84
N PRO A 426 -8.24 -11.32 12.37
CA PRO A 426 -8.43 -9.99 11.80
C PRO A 426 -7.09 -9.25 11.63
N MET A 427 -6.90 -8.58 10.50
CA MET A 427 -5.63 -7.97 10.09
C MET A 427 -4.98 -7.11 11.18
N LYS A 428 -5.76 -6.26 11.87
CA LYS A 428 -5.23 -5.44 12.99
C LYS A 428 -4.60 -6.33 14.07
N GLN A 429 -5.33 -7.32 14.56
CA GLN A 429 -4.85 -8.22 15.61
C GLN A 429 -3.62 -9.02 15.13
N PHE A 430 -3.63 -9.47 13.87
CA PHE A 430 -2.50 -10.16 13.28
C PHE A 430 -1.25 -9.28 13.21
N ILE A 431 -1.36 -8.02 12.78
CA ILE A 431 -0.22 -7.09 12.73
C ILE A 431 0.37 -6.85 14.13
N TYR A 432 -0.48 -6.67 15.15
CA TYR A 432 -0.02 -6.57 16.56
C TYR A 432 0.70 -7.84 17.02
N HIS A 433 0.18 -9.02 16.67
CA HIS A 433 0.85 -10.28 16.99
C HIS A 433 2.18 -10.42 16.24
N GLN A 434 2.22 -10.13 14.94
CA GLN A 434 3.43 -10.16 14.09
C GLN A 434 4.55 -9.27 14.64
N ALA A 435 4.22 -8.08 15.13
CA ALA A 435 5.19 -7.15 15.70
C ALA A 435 5.87 -7.67 16.98
N THR A 436 5.33 -8.72 17.62
CA THR A 436 5.97 -9.38 18.78
C THR A 436 7.12 -10.32 18.39
N PHE A 437 7.35 -10.56 17.10
CA PHE A 437 8.40 -11.45 16.58
C PHE A 437 9.50 -10.63 15.91
N LYS A 438 10.76 -11.06 16.06
CA LYS A 438 11.91 -10.39 15.45
C LYS A 438 11.98 -10.56 13.93
N TYR A 439 11.47 -11.67 13.38
CA TYR A 439 11.63 -12.01 11.97
C TYR A 439 10.27 -12.28 11.29
N THR A 440 10.15 -11.83 10.05
CA THR A 440 8.99 -12.08 9.17
C THR A 440 9.46 -12.42 7.76
N ILE A 441 8.60 -13.03 6.95
CA ILE A 441 8.93 -13.42 5.58
C ILE A 441 7.79 -13.09 4.60
N ALA A 442 8.14 -12.53 3.45
CA ALA A 442 7.20 -12.18 2.39
C ALA A 442 7.19 -13.24 1.27
N VAL A 443 6.57 -14.40 1.53
CA VAL A 443 6.43 -15.44 0.51
C VAL A 443 5.28 -15.11 -0.45
N GLU A 444 5.57 -15.13 -1.75
CA GLU A 444 4.63 -14.81 -2.83
C GLU A 444 3.35 -15.65 -2.81
N GLY A 445 2.29 -15.07 -3.36
CA GLY A 445 1.00 -15.73 -3.57
C GLY A 445 0.85 -16.10 -5.03
N GLU A 446 -0.28 -15.71 -5.62
CA GLU A 446 -0.50 -15.84 -7.04
C GLU A 446 0.51 -14.98 -7.85
N ALA A 447 0.78 -13.78 -7.32
CA ALA A 447 1.83 -12.84 -7.76
C ALA A 447 2.70 -12.41 -6.57
N SER A 448 3.39 -11.26 -6.68
CA SER A 448 4.23 -10.71 -5.59
C SER A 448 3.47 -10.59 -4.25
N ALA A 449 4.20 -10.72 -3.15
CA ALA A 449 3.65 -10.63 -1.80
C ALA A 449 3.42 -9.17 -1.38
N ASP A 450 2.21 -8.66 -1.61
CA ASP A 450 1.77 -7.32 -1.21
C ASP A 450 2.01 -6.96 0.27
N ARG A 451 2.04 -7.95 1.17
CA ARG A 451 2.31 -7.71 2.60
C ARG A 451 3.69 -7.15 2.89
N VAL A 452 4.66 -7.34 1.99
CA VAL A 452 6.04 -6.91 2.19
C VAL A 452 6.13 -5.43 2.56
N PHE A 453 5.25 -4.59 2.00
CA PHE A 453 5.26 -3.15 2.22
C PHE A 453 4.93 -2.78 3.67
N TRP A 454 3.91 -3.39 4.28
CA TRP A 454 3.56 -3.08 5.67
C TRP A 454 4.44 -3.80 6.71
N LEU A 455 5.09 -4.91 6.32
CA LEU A 455 5.98 -5.66 7.22
C LEU A 455 7.15 -4.81 7.71
N PHE A 456 7.75 -3.98 6.87
CA PHE A 456 8.84 -3.09 7.27
C PHE A 456 8.44 -2.11 8.39
N PHE A 457 7.20 -1.60 8.39
CA PHE A 457 6.72 -0.67 9.41
C PHE A 457 6.59 -1.29 10.81
N THR A 458 6.64 -2.62 10.94
CA THR A 458 6.60 -3.30 12.24
C THR A 458 7.93 -3.24 13.00
N GLY A 459 9.02 -2.84 12.34
CA GLY A 459 10.38 -2.84 12.92
C GLY A 459 10.93 -4.24 13.20
N SER A 460 10.39 -5.27 12.53
CA SER A 460 10.95 -6.63 12.48
C SER A 460 11.87 -6.77 11.25
N VAL A 461 12.79 -7.73 11.27
CA VAL A 461 13.57 -8.07 10.07
C VAL A 461 12.64 -8.70 9.05
N VAL A 462 12.55 -8.08 7.88
CA VAL A 462 11.84 -8.63 6.73
C VAL A 462 12.79 -9.55 5.96
N ILE A 463 12.37 -10.79 5.75
CA ILE A 463 13.04 -11.76 4.89
C ILE A 463 12.29 -11.81 3.56
N ILE A 464 13.00 -11.66 2.45
CA ILE A 464 12.40 -11.62 1.12
C ILE A 464 13.03 -12.73 0.28
N PRO A 465 12.25 -13.72 -0.16
CA PRO A 465 12.73 -14.71 -1.12
C PRO A 465 13.00 -14.08 -2.48
N SER A 466 13.98 -14.64 -3.19
CA SER A 466 14.11 -14.43 -4.64
C SER A 466 12.80 -14.82 -5.32
N SER A 467 12.39 -14.09 -6.36
CA SER A 467 11.09 -14.27 -7.00
C SER A 467 11.16 -13.90 -8.49
N PRO A 468 10.31 -14.50 -9.36
CA PRO A 468 10.14 -14.04 -10.73
C PRO A 468 9.38 -12.72 -10.84
N TRP A 469 8.67 -12.31 -9.79
CA TRP A 469 7.78 -11.15 -9.82
C TRP A 469 8.53 -9.83 -9.70
N LYS A 470 8.00 -8.85 -10.41
CA LYS A 470 8.44 -7.45 -10.38
C LYS A 470 7.28 -6.60 -9.87
N ASP A 471 7.51 -5.84 -8.83
CA ASP A 471 6.55 -4.96 -8.17
C ASP A 471 7.19 -3.60 -7.81
N LEU A 472 6.52 -2.78 -6.99
CA LEU A 472 7.06 -1.50 -6.54
C LEU A 472 8.42 -1.63 -5.81
N LEU A 473 8.66 -2.68 -5.01
CA LEU A 473 9.96 -2.87 -4.36
C LEU A 473 11.07 -3.15 -5.36
N SER A 474 10.74 -3.81 -6.47
CA SER A 474 11.71 -4.06 -7.54
C SER A 474 12.21 -2.76 -8.16
N VAL A 475 11.36 -1.73 -8.21
CA VAL A 475 11.74 -0.39 -8.68
C VAL A 475 12.50 0.39 -7.60
N LEU A 476 12.02 0.38 -6.36
CA LEU A 476 12.64 1.12 -5.26
C LEU A 476 13.98 0.52 -4.79
N GLN A 477 14.26 -0.73 -5.14
CA GLN A 477 15.52 -1.45 -4.91
C GLN A 477 16.07 -1.32 -3.47
N PRO A 478 15.33 -1.78 -2.43
CA PRO A 478 15.92 -1.89 -1.11
C PRO A 478 17.16 -2.80 -1.16
N GLU A 479 18.22 -2.40 -0.49
CA GLU A 479 19.48 -3.16 -0.46
C GLU A 479 19.44 -4.41 0.45
N PRO A 480 19.87 -5.59 -0.03
CA PRO A 480 20.02 -6.80 0.78
C PRO A 480 21.04 -6.64 1.91
N PHE A 481 20.74 -7.22 3.08
CA PHE A 481 21.50 -7.10 4.34
C PHE A 481 21.67 -5.67 4.88
N VAL A 482 21.09 -4.67 4.21
CA VAL A 482 20.92 -3.32 4.76
C VAL A 482 19.47 -3.16 5.23
N HIS A 483 18.50 -3.38 4.36
CA HIS A 483 17.08 -3.15 4.66
C HIS A 483 16.32 -4.44 4.96
N PHE A 484 16.73 -5.57 4.37
CA PHE A 484 16.05 -6.86 4.49
C PHE A 484 17.06 -8.02 4.39
N VAL A 485 16.66 -9.24 4.70
CA VAL A 485 17.49 -10.45 4.50
C VAL A 485 17.01 -11.26 3.29
N PRO A 486 17.83 -11.47 2.26
CA PRO A 486 17.44 -12.30 1.12
C PRO A 486 17.51 -13.79 1.45
N VAL A 487 16.59 -14.56 0.87
CA VAL A 487 16.63 -16.03 0.83
C VAL A 487 16.37 -16.52 -0.59
N ARG A 488 16.68 -17.79 -0.82
CA ARG A 488 16.36 -18.49 -2.08
C ARG A 488 14.85 -18.61 -2.29
N TYR A 489 14.41 -18.64 -3.54
CA TYR A 489 13.02 -18.88 -3.92
C TYR A 489 12.49 -20.20 -3.36
N ASP A 490 13.35 -21.20 -3.29
CA ASP A 490 13.02 -22.54 -2.81
C ASP A 490 13.14 -22.72 -1.27
N LEU A 491 13.53 -21.64 -0.57
CA LEU A 491 13.68 -21.47 0.87
C LEU A 491 14.72 -22.37 1.56
N ARG A 492 15.58 -23.07 0.80
CA ARG A 492 16.51 -24.05 1.40
C ARG A 492 17.57 -23.44 2.33
N ASP A 493 17.90 -22.17 2.14
CA ASP A 493 18.88 -21.43 2.95
C ASP A 493 18.24 -20.67 4.12
N LEU A 494 16.91 -20.68 4.25
CA LEU A 494 16.19 -20.00 5.33
C LEU A 494 16.64 -20.43 6.74
N PRO A 495 16.88 -21.72 7.06
CA PRO A 495 17.31 -22.11 8.40
C PRO A 495 18.69 -21.54 8.77
N GLU A 496 19.60 -21.49 7.79
CA GLU A 496 20.93 -20.90 7.95
C GLU A 496 20.83 -19.38 8.17
N ARG A 497 20.00 -18.69 7.39
CA ARG A 497 19.75 -17.25 7.56
C ARG A 497 19.14 -16.92 8.93
N LEU A 498 18.21 -17.75 9.41
CA LEU A 498 17.63 -17.57 10.75
C LEU A 498 18.66 -17.83 11.86
N ALA A 499 19.50 -18.86 11.71
CA ALA A 499 20.58 -19.11 12.66
C ALA A 499 21.56 -17.93 12.73
N TRP A 500 21.93 -17.36 11.58
CA TRP A 500 22.77 -16.16 11.52
C TRP A 500 22.09 -14.96 12.20
N LEU A 501 20.81 -14.71 11.92
CA LEU A 501 20.06 -13.62 12.56
C LEU A 501 19.97 -13.75 14.08
N GLN A 502 19.83 -14.98 14.59
CA GLN A 502 19.80 -15.26 16.03
C GLN A 502 21.17 -15.10 16.70
N GLN A 503 22.26 -15.40 15.98
CA GLN A 503 23.63 -15.25 16.47
C GLN A 503 24.14 -13.80 16.39
N ASN A 504 23.53 -12.97 15.55
CA ASN A 504 23.92 -11.58 15.29
C ASN A 504 22.76 -10.63 15.61
N ASP A 505 22.25 -10.65 16.85
CA ASP A 505 21.03 -9.92 17.21
C ASP A 505 21.12 -8.40 17.02
N ASP A 506 22.28 -7.80 17.30
CA ASP A 506 22.52 -6.38 17.10
C ASP A 506 22.45 -6.00 15.61
N GLU A 507 23.00 -6.86 14.75
CA GLU A 507 22.94 -6.69 13.30
C GLU A 507 21.53 -6.91 12.76
N ALA A 508 20.81 -7.91 13.29
CA ALA A 508 19.40 -8.10 12.99
C ALA A 508 18.56 -6.86 13.37
N GLN A 509 18.84 -6.25 14.53
CA GLN A 509 18.17 -5.02 14.94
C GLN A 509 18.52 -3.85 14.02
N ARG A 510 19.78 -3.73 13.59
CA ARG A 510 20.23 -2.71 12.64
C ARG A 510 19.49 -2.84 11.31
N ILE A 511 19.39 -4.05 10.76
CA ILE A 511 18.67 -4.33 9.51
C ILE A 511 17.18 -3.97 9.66
N ALA A 512 16.54 -4.39 10.76
CA ALA A 512 15.13 -4.08 11.00
C ALA A 512 14.85 -2.57 11.08
N ARG A 513 15.73 -1.81 11.75
CA ARG A 513 15.64 -0.34 11.84
C ARG A 513 15.85 0.32 10.47
N ALA A 514 16.84 -0.11 9.71
CA ALA A 514 17.10 0.39 8.38
C ALA A 514 15.93 0.08 7.42
N GLY A 515 15.38 -1.14 7.46
CA GLY A 515 14.19 -1.51 6.69
C GLY A 515 12.96 -0.67 7.04
N MET A 516 12.74 -0.39 8.33
CA MET A 516 11.67 0.52 8.76
C MET A 516 11.89 1.95 8.25
N ALA A 517 13.13 2.46 8.30
CA ALA A 517 13.49 3.78 7.78
C ALA A 517 13.28 3.87 6.26
N PHE A 518 13.64 2.81 5.51
CA PHE A 518 13.35 2.72 4.09
C PHE A 518 11.84 2.81 3.80
N ALA A 519 11.01 2.05 4.52
CA ALA A 519 9.56 2.09 4.34
C ALA A 519 8.97 3.46 4.69
N GLN A 520 9.48 4.07 5.74
CA GLN A 520 9.15 5.43 6.17
C GLN A 520 9.46 6.51 5.11
N ARG A 521 10.46 6.30 4.26
CA ARG A 521 10.82 7.22 3.17
C ARG A 521 10.05 6.95 1.89
N HIS A 522 9.93 5.67 1.52
CA HIS A 522 9.52 5.26 0.17
C HIS A 522 8.16 4.54 0.10
N LEU A 523 7.61 4.06 1.22
CA LEU A 523 6.41 3.21 1.25
C LEU A 523 5.23 3.82 2.01
N THR A 524 5.30 5.10 2.38
CA THR A 524 4.13 5.85 2.87
C THR A 524 3.15 6.10 1.72
N CYS A 525 1.90 6.43 2.04
CA CYS A 525 0.86 6.64 1.03
C CYS A 525 1.24 7.78 0.08
N GLU A 526 1.86 8.82 0.61
CA GLU A 526 2.30 10.00 -0.12
C GLU A 526 3.57 9.71 -0.94
N ALA A 527 4.47 8.86 -0.44
CA ALA A 527 5.60 8.37 -1.24
C ALA A 527 5.14 7.50 -2.41
N VAL A 528 4.12 6.66 -2.19
CA VAL A 528 3.48 5.83 -3.21
C VAL A 528 2.80 6.69 -4.28
N ILE A 529 2.04 7.73 -3.89
CA ILE A 529 1.43 8.70 -4.83
C ILE A 529 2.52 9.44 -5.60
N HIS A 530 3.59 9.88 -4.93
CA HIS A 530 4.72 10.55 -5.57
C HIS A 530 5.41 9.66 -6.60
N TYR A 531 5.64 8.38 -6.28
CA TYR A 531 6.15 7.40 -7.25
C TYR A 531 5.27 7.31 -8.50
N VAL A 532 3.95 7.20 -8.34
CA VAL A 532 3.02 7.14 -9.48
C VAL A 532 3.12 8.40 -10.35
N ASP A 533 3.15 9.59 -9.74
CA ASP A 533 3.32 10.86 -10.46
C ASP A 533 4.61 10.90 -11.29
N ARG A 534 5.75 10.56 -10.65
CA ARG A 534 7.06 10.52 -11.32
C ARG A 534 7.09 9.49 -12.45
N LEU A 535 6.55 8.30 -12.23
CA LEU A 535 6.48 7.24 -13.25
C LEU A 535 5.67 7.69 -14.47
N LEU A 536 4.50 8.30 -14.27
CA LEU A 536 3.64 8.75 -15.37
C LEU A 536 4.30 9.86 -16.20
N ARG A 537 4.95 10.84 -15.55
CA ARG A 537 5.67 11.92 -16.24
C ARG A 537 6.88 11.39 -17.01
N ALA A 538 7.66 10.51 -16.39
CA ALA A 538 8.82 9.89 -17.03
C ALA A 538 8.41 9.01 -18.23
N PHE A 539 7.34 8.23 -18.07
CA PHE A 539 6.76 7.44 -19.16
C PHE A 539 6.35 8.31 -20.34
N GLN A 540 5.64 9.42 -20.09
CA GLN A 540 5.24 10.31 -21.17
C GLN A 540 6.43 11.00 -21.85
N GLY A 541 7.47 11.37 -21.10
CA GLY A 541 8.72 11.85 -21.68
C GLY A 541 9.35 10.85 -22.65
N ARG A 542 9.29 9.54 -22.32
CA ARG A 542 9.81 8.47 -23.17
C ARG A 542 8.97 8.25 -24.43
N VAL A 543 7.64 8.20 -24.31
CA VAL A 543 6.73 8.00 -25.47
C VAL A 543 6.73 9.22 -26.40
N GLY A 544 6.73 10.44 -25.84
CA GLY A 544 6.83 11.67 -26.62
C GLY A 544 8.15 11.82 -27.39
N GLY A 545 9.26 11.34 -26.83
CA GLY A 545 10.57 11.31 -27.49
C GLY A 545 10.65 10.33 -28.67
N VAL A 546 9.98 9.17 -28.58
CA VAL A 546 9.91 8.18 -29.67
C VAL A 546 9.12 8.72 -30.87
N SER A 547 8.01 9.43 -30.61
CA SER A 547 7.17 10.01 -31.67
C SER A 547 7.90 11.08 -32.51
N ALA A 548 8.83 11.83 -31.90
CA ALA A 548 9.63 12.83 -32.60
C ALA A 548 10.79 12.24 -33.42
N GLY A 549 11.23 11.01 -33.11
CA GLY A 549 12.31 10.32 -33.83
C GLY A 549 11.87 9.66 -35.13
N ASP A 550 10.60 9.21 -35.19
CA ASP A 550 10.04 8.53 -36.37
C ASP A 550 9.58 9.49 -37.48
N ASP A 551 9.28 10.75 -37.14
CA ASP A 551 9.02 11.80 -38.16
C ASP A 551 10.30 12.24 -38.89
N ALA A 552 11.48 12.03 -38.30
CA ALA A 552 12.76 12.37 -38.91
C ALA A 552 13.25 11.34 -39.93
N SER A 553 12.73 10.10 -39.89
CA SER A 553 13.11 9.02 -40.80
C SER A 553 12.19 8.86 -42.02
N GLN A 554 11.08 9.61 -42.09
CA GLN A 554 10.17 9.63 -43.26
C GLN A 554 10.28 10.89 -44.15
N GLN A 555 11.22 11.81 -43.88
CA GLN A 555 11.48 12.98 -44.74
C GLN A 555 12.73 12.85 -45.62
N GLY A 556 13.21 11.62 -45.85
CA GLY A 556 14.39 11.37 -46.67
C GLY A 556 14.24 10.14 -47.55
N GLU A 557 13.38 10.20 -48.57
CA GLU A 557 13.56 9.50 -49.85
C GLU A 557 12.82 10.25 -50.98
#